data_AF-A0A317X5M8-F1
#
_entry.id   AF-A0A317X5M8-F1
#
_cell.length_a   1.000
_cell.length_b   1.000
_cell.length_c   1.000
_cell.angle_alpha   90.00
_cell.angle_beta   90.00
_cell.angle_gamma   90.00
#
_symmetry.space_group_name_H-M   'P 1'
#
loop_
_entity.id
_entity.type
_entity.pdbx_description
1 polymer ?
#
loop_
_entity_poly.entity_id
_entity_poly.type
_entity_poly.pdbx_seq_one_letter_code
_entity_poly.pdbx_strand_id
1 'polypeptide(L)'
;MSTISADDNPPKSPEPLFLDYPVAHVLNKSSRRAWVEPWASRYCAAVSDKRYGDAIWARYNMDGRTVDGEYKSLSMIGDGSVKEVSVPVYEMIMDDARGYAKSSPDCYREALLLYNTTSRSDSRRDIIEGLNQIDTGSSLVTWAFSSLRGVFGLN
;
A
#
# COMPACT_ATOMS: atom_id res chain seq x y z
N MET A 1 -3.72 -26.39 39.25
CA MET A 1 -2.55 -25.73 38.63
C MET A 1 -2.72 -25.77 37.12
N SER A 2 -2.98 -24.59 36.56
CA SER A 2 -2.92 -24.12 35.16
C SER A 2 -3.47 -24.99 34.02
N THR A 3 -4.62 -24.57 33.52
CA THR A 3 -5.18 -24.85 32.19
C THR A 3 -4.37 -24.14 31.11
N ILE A 4 -3.90 -24.88 30.12
CA ILE A 4 -3.31 -24.37 28.88
C ILE A 4 -4.44 -23.90 27.96
N SER A 5 -4.64 -22.58 27.88
CA SER A 5 -5.56 -21.96 26.94
C SER A 5 -5.02 -22.08 25.51
N ALA A 6 -5.73 -22.84 24.69
CA ALA A 6 -5.55 -22.87 23.25
C ALA A 6 -6.19 -21.62 22.63
N ASP A 7 -5.51 -20.48 22.69
CA ASP A 7 -5.84 -19.32 21.84
C ASP A 7 -4.67 -18.34 21.73
N ASP A 8 -3.53 -18.82 21.19
CA ASP A 8 -2.41 -17.96 20.83
C ASP A 8 -2.08 -18.13 19.35
N ASN A 9 -3.12 -18.07 18.51
CA ASN A 9 -2.91 -17.62 17.15
C ASN A 9 -2.76 -16.09 17.27
N PRO A 10 -1.57 -15.50 17.02
CA PRO A 10 -1.47 -14.04 17.01
C PRO A 10 -2.57 -13.53 16.08
N PRO A 11 -3.32 -12.47 16.45
CA PRO A 11 -4.37 -11.96 15.60
C PRO A 11 -3.77 -11.85 14.21
N LYS A 12 -4.33 -12.59 13.25
CA LYS A 12 -3.95 -12.53 11.85
C LYS A 12 -4.23 -11.09 11.50
N SER A 13 -3.23 -10.23 11.67
CA SER A 13 -3.36 -8.82 11.36
C SER A 13 -3.88 -8.84 9.93
N PRO A 14 -4.97 -8.13 9.61
CA PRO A 14 -5.19 -7.81 8.22
C PRO A 14 -3.93 -7.02 7.87
N GLU A 15 -2.95 -7.73 7.30
CA GLU A 15 -1.71 -7.19 6.77
C GLU A 15 -2.21 -6.05 5.90
N PRO A 16 -2.13 -4.79 6.37
CA PRO A 16 -2.77 -3.69 5.68
C PRO A 16 -2.18 -3.76 4.29
N LEU A 17 -3.00 -3.73 3.26
CA LEU A 17 -2.66 -4.05 1.87
C LEU A 17 -1.26 -3.61 1.37
N PHE A 18 -0.72 -2.51 1.89
CA PHE A 18 0.60 -1.94 1.57
C PHE A 18 1.70 -2.17 2.64
N LEU A 19 1.31 -2.59 3.85
CA LEU A 19 2.14 -2.93 5.01
C LEU A 19 2.10 -4.45 5.25
N ASP A 20 2.33 -5.20 4.18
CA ASP A 20 2.27 -6.66 4.08
C ASP A 20 3.44 -7.39 4.77
N TYR A 21 4.45 -6.65 5.24
CA TYR A 21 5.58 -7.23 5.93
C TYR A 21 5.49 -6.99 7.45
N PRO A 22 5.35 -8.06 8.25
CA PRO A 22 5.41 -7.93 9.70
C PRO A 22 6.75 -7.34 10.15
N VAL A 23 6.74 -6.41 11.11
CA VAL A 23 7.96 -5.77 11.66
C VAL A 23 8.97 -6.82 12.14
N ALA A 24 8.50 -7.88 12.80
CA ALA A 24 9.35 -8.98 13.25
C ALA A 24 10.09 -9.69 12.09
N HIS A 25 9.47 -9.76 10.91
CA HIS A 25 10.08 -10.36 9.73
C HIS A 25 11.14 -9.44 9.10
N VAL A 26 10.89 -8.13 9.06
CA VAL A 26 11.85 -7.14 8.54
C VAL A 26 13.08 -7.03 9.45
N LEU A 27 12.90 -7.07 10.77
CA LEU A 27 13.99 -7.03 11.75
C LEU A 27 14.82 -8.34 11.78
N ASN A 28 14.25 -9.46 11.34
CA ASN A 28 14.96 -10.73 11.35
C ASN A 28 15.99 -10.78 10.20
N LYS A 29 17.26 -10.53 10.55
CA LYS A 29 18.42 -10.63 9.65
C LYS A 29 18.66 -12.04 9.07
N SER A 30 17.97 -13.05 9.59
CA SER A 30 18.02 -14.44 9.10
C SER A 30 17.01 -14.72 7.99
N SER A 31 16.18 -13.72 7.63
CA SER A 31 15.26 -13.83 6.50
C SER A 31 16.05 -13.98 5.19
N ARG A 32 15.53 -14.78 4.24
CA ARG A 32 16.17 -15.03 2.94
C ARG A 32 16.34 -13.77 2.07
N ARG A 33 15.76 -12.65 2.48
CA ARG A 33 15.76 -11.38 1.75
C ARG A 33 16.56 -10.35 2.54
N ALA A 34 17.61 -9.81 1.91
CA ALA A 34 18.33 -8.67 2.47
C ALA A 34 17.53 -7.39 2.18
N TRP A 35 16.95 -6.80 3.23
CA TRP A 35 16.28 -5.51 3.13
C TRP A 35 17.31 -4.37 3.06
N VAL A 36 17.02 -3.34 2.27
CA VAL A 36 17.93 -2.20 2.08
C VAL A 36 17.77 -1.17 3.20
N GLU A 37 18.89 -0.77 3.81
CA GLU A 37 18.94 0.31 4.79
C GLU A 37 19.15 1.69 4.11
N PRO A 38 18.62 2.79 4.67
CA PRO A 38 17.95 2.92 5.97
C PRO A 38 16.44 2.58 5.93
N TRP A 39 15.92 2.09 4.81
CA TRP A 39 14.49 1.94 4.58
C TRP A 39 13.86 0.85 5.45
N ALA A 40 14.54 -0.27 5.66
CA ALA A 40 14.06 -1.33 6.55
C ALA A 40 13.87 -0.83 7.99
N SER A 41 14.88 -0.13 8.52
CA SER A 41 14.80 0.48 9.86
C SER A 41 13.70 1.55 9.93
N ARG A 42 13.57 2.40 8.90
CA ARG A 42 12.53 3.43 8.81
C ARG A 42 11.12 2.84 8.73
N TYR A 43 10.94 1.75 7.99
CA TYR A 43 9.67 1.02 7.90
C TYR A 43 9.23 0.57 9.29
N CYS A 44 10.11 -0.12 10.02
CA CYS A 44 9.81 -0.63 11.35
C CYS A 44 9.43 0.50 12.31
N ALA A 45 10.22 1.57 12.34
CA ALA A 45 9.94 2.74 13.19
C ALA A 45 8.61 3.41 12.81
N ALA A 46 8.34 3.61 11.52
CA ALA A 46 7.12 4.25 11.04
C ALA A 46 5.86 3.43 11.39
N VAL A 47 5.92 2.10 11.27
CA VAL A 47 4.83 1.22 11.69
C VAL A 47 4.58 1.34 13.20
N SER A 48 5.64 1.30 14.02
CA SER A 48 5.52 1.44 15.48
C SER A 48 4.95 2.80 15.90
N ASP A 49 5.33 3.87 15.20
CA ASP A 49 4.86 5.25 15.46
C ASP A 49 3.49 5.56 14.85
N LYS A 50 2.88 4.59 14.15
CA LYS A 50 1.65 4.76 13.36
C LYS A 50 1.76 5.89 12.32
N ARG A 51 2.94 6.08 11.72
CA ARG A 51 3.18 6.97 10.57
C ARG A 51 3.03 6.17 9.28
N TYR A 52 1.80 5.86 8.91
CA TYR A 52 1.52 4.89 7.85
C TYR A 52 1.98 5.33 6.46
N GLY A 53 1.94 6.61 6.14
CA GLY A 53 2.48 7.14 4.88
C GLY A 53 3.99 6.90 4.78
N ASP A 54 4.72 7.25 5.84
CA ASP A 54 6.16 6.98 5.94
C ASP A 54 6.48 5.47 5.84
N ALA A 55 5.64 4.62 6.45
CA ALA A 55 5.79 3.17 6.38
C ALA A 55 5.58 2.63 4.95
N ILE A 56 4.52 3.05 4.26
CA ILE A 56 4.25 2.65 2.87
C ILE A 56 5.40 3.10 1.96
N TRP A 57 5.87 4.33 2.11
CA TRP A 57 7.02 4.84 1.36
C TRP A 57 8.27 3.98 1.60
N ALA A 58 8.58 3.69 2.87
CA ALA A 58 9.74 2.87 3.22
C ALA A 58 9.64 1.44 2.67
N ARG A 59 8.44 0.85 2.66
CA ARG A 59 8.17 -0.50 2.10
C ARG A 59 8.55 -0.59 0.63
N TYR A 60 8.22 0.41 -0.17
CA TYR A 60 8.59 0.42 -1.59
C TYR A 60 10.11 0.57 -1.79
N ASN A 61 10.76 1.34 -0.93
CA ASN A 61 12.21 1.58 -1.05
C ASN A 61 13.06 0.43 -0.47
N MET A 62 12.56 -0.31 0.53
CA MET A 62 13.36 -1.35 1.22
C MET A 62 13.60 -2.61 0.38
N ASP A 63 12.84 -2.83 -0.70
CA ASP A 63 13.09 -3.90 -1.68
C ASP A 63 14.31 -3.61 -2.58
N GLY A 64 14.93 -2.42 -2.48
CA GLY A 64 16.21 -2.08 -3.12
C GLY A 64 16.14 -1.82 -4.62
N ARG A 65 14.94 -1.79 -5.19
CA ARG A 65 14.71 -1.52 -6.63
C ARG A 65 14.61 -0.03 -6.96
N THR A 66 14.63 0.82 -5.93
CA THR A 66 14.48 2.27 -6.03
C THR A 66 15.83 2.96 -5.90
N VAL A 67 16.13 3.90 -6.78
CA VAL A 67 17.27 4.81 -6.66
C VAL A 67 16.70 6.23 -6.61
N ASP A 68 17.09 7.01 -5.60
CA ASP A 68 16.62 8.40 -5.38
C ASP A 68 15.09 8.58 -5.37
N GLY A 69 14.36 7.56 -4.92
CA GLY A 69 12.89 7.59 -4.86
C GLY A 69 12.21 7.28 -6.20
N GLU A 70 12.93 6.70 -7.16
CA GLU A 70 12.41 6.28 -8.46
C GLU A 70 12.72 4.81 -8.74
N TYR A 71 11.77 4.11 -9.36
CA TYR A 71 11.98 2.81 -9.96
C TYR A 71 12.44 2.98 -11.41
N LYS A 72 13.45 2.22 -11.81
CA LYS A 72 13.77 2.02 -13.22
C LYS A 72 12.91 0.90 -13.76
N SER A 73 12.04 1.22 -14.71
CA SER A 73 11.18 0.26 -15.38
C SER A 73 11.43 0.30 -16.89
N LEU A 74 11.19 -0.82 -17.57
CA LEU A 74 11.21 -0.86 -19.02
C LEU A 74 9.78 -0.63 -19.53
N SER A 75 9.58 0.41 -20.32
CA SER A 75 8.30 0.76 -20.91
C SER A 75 8.40 0.77 -22.44
N MET A 76 7.38 0.21 -23.10
CA MET A 76 7.23 0.28 -24.55
C MET A 76 6.63 1.65 -24.90
N ILE A 77 7.38 2.46 -25.63
CA ILE A 77 6.91 3.77 -26.09
C ILE A 77 6.17 3.63 -27.42
N GLY A 78 5.46 4.69 -27.84
CA GLY A 78 4.52 4.64 -28.98
C GLY A 78 5.13 4.26 -30.35
N ASP A 79 6.45 4.24 -30.48
CA ASP A 79 7.18 3.76 -31.67
C ASP A 79 7.48 2.25 -31.65
N GLY A 80 7.04 1.55 -30.60
CA GLY A 80 7.27 0.12 -30.38
C GLY A 80 8.64 -0.22 -29.79
N SER A 81 9.50 0.76 -29.50
CA SER A 81 10.77 0.53 -28.81
C SER A 81 10.58 0.44 -27.29
N VAL A 82 11.44 -0.34 -26.64
CA VAL A 82 11.48 -0.44 -25.18
C VAL A 82 12.54 0.52 -24.65
N LYS A 83 12.14 1.42 -23.74
CA LYS A 83 13.05 2.34 -23.06
C LYS A 83 12.99 2.16 -21.55
N GLU A 84 14.14 2.37 -20.92
CA GLU A 84 14.17 2.56 -19.48
C GLU A 84 13.52 3.92 -19.15
N VAL A 85 12.52 3.87 -18.29
CA VAL A 85 11.82 5.03 -17.75
C VAL A 85 11.96 5.02 -16.23
N SER A 86 12.21 6.20 -15.67
CA SER A 86 12.10 6.43 -14.24
C SER A 86 10.64 6.63 -13.87
N VAL A 87 10.16 5.86 -12.90
CA VAL A 87 8.82 6.01 -12.32
C VAL A 87 8.98 6.41 -10.86
N PRO A 88 8.47 7.57 -10.43
CA PRO A 88 8.51 7.96 -9.02
C PRO A 88 7.83 6.91 -8.13
N VAL A 89 8.39 6.64 -6.97
CA VAL A 89 7.81 5.69 -5.99
C VAL A 89 6.36 6.07 -5.66
N TYR A 90 6.06 7.36 -5.56
CA TYR A 90 4.69 7.83 -5.34
C TYR A 90 3.72 7.34 -6.44
N GLU A 91 4.11 7.47 -7.72
CA GLU A 91 3.28 7.03 -8.84
C GLU A 91 3.08 5.51 -8.84
N MET A 92 4.13 4.74 -8.50
CA MET A 92 4.01 3.29 -8.33
C MET A 92 3.01 2.91 -7.23
N ILE A 93 3.06 3.60 -6.08
CA ILE A 93 2.10 3.37 -4.99
C ILE A 93 0.68 3.68 -5.46
N MET A 94 0.48 4.78 -6.17
CA MET A 94 -0.85 5.16 -6.68
C MET A 94 -1.37 4.20 -7.76
N ASP A 95 -0.49 3.66 -8.61
CA ASP A 95 -0.89 2.67 -9.62
C ASP A 95 -1.33 1.34 -8.99
N ASP A 96 -0.54 0.82 -8.04
CA ASP A 96 -0.91 -0.35 -7.24
C ASP A 96 -2.21 -0.10 -6.47
N ALA A 97 -2.40 1.10 -5.91
CA ALA A 97 -3.63 1.50 -5.23
C ALA A 97 -4.86 1.46 -6.14
N ARG A 98 -4.76 1.97 -7.38
CA ARG A 98 -5.85 1.86 -8.37
C ARG A 98 -6.12 0.40 -8.71
N GLY A 99 -5.07 -0.42 -8.84
CA GLY A 99 -5.17 -1.86 -9.07
C GLY A 99 -5.93 -2.57 -7.96
N TYR A 100 -5.59 -2.28 -6.70
CA TYR A 100 -6.28 -2.85 -5.54
C TYR A 100 -7.70 -2.33 -5.35
N ALA A 101 -7.95 -1.03 -5.52
CA ALA A 101 -9.28 -0.46 -5.43
C ALA A 101 -10.26 -1.10 -6.43
N LYS A 102 -9.73 -1.58 -7.57
CA LYS A 102 -10.51 -2.32 -8.58
C LYS A 102 -10.64 -3.81 -8.28
N SER A 103 -9.57 -4.47 -7.88
CA SER A 103 -9.50 -5.94 -7.74
C SER A 103 -9.90 -6.46 -6.37
N SER A 104 -9.77 -5.64 -5.32
CA SER A 104 -10.03 -5.99 -3.91
C SER A 104 -10.54 -4.77 -3.13
N PRO A 105 -11.71 -4.22 -3.52
CA PRO A 105 -12.21 -2.95 -2.99
C PRO A 105 -12.50 -2.97 -1.48
N ASP A 106 -12.94 -4.10 -0.93
CA ASP A 106 -13.23 -4.21 0.51
C ASP A 106 -11.95 -4.18 1.35
N CYS A 107 -10.94 -4.99 0.97
CA CYS A 107 -9.61 -4.94 1.59
C CYS A 107 -8.96 -3.56 1.46
N TYR A 108 -9.16 -2.89 0.31
CA TYR A 108 -8.69 -1.53 0.10
C TYR A 108 -9.32 -0.55 1.09
N ARG A 109 -10.65 -0.57 1.24
CA ARG A 109 -11.36 0.29 2.21
C ARG A 109 -10.99 -0.02 3.66
N GLU A 110 -10.84 -1.28 4.04
CA GLU A 110 -10.37 -1.67 5.37
C GLU A 110 -8.97 -1.11 5.66
N ALA A 111 -8.06 -1.17 4.69
CA ALA A 111 -6.74 -0.57 4.82
C ALA A 111 -6.82 0.96 5.00
N LEU A 112 -7.70 1.66 4.26
CA LEU A 112 -7.90 3.10 4.45
C LEU A 112 -8.42 3.47 5.83
N LEU A 113 -9.33 2.68 6.40
CA LEU A 113 -9.83 2.90 7.76
C LEU A 113 -8.68 2.88 8.79
N LEU A 114 -7.72 1.97 8.62
CA LEU A 114 -6.51 1.95 9.44
C LEU A 114 -5.64 3.18 9.15
N TYR A 115 -5.33 3.46 7.89
CA TYR A 115 -4.40 4.54 7.52
C TYR A 115 -4.91 5.93 7.88
N ASN A 116 -6.23 6.14 7.93
CA ASN A 116 -6.84 7.38 8.39
C ASN A 116 -6.60 7.67 9.88
N THR A 117 -6.08 6.69 10.64
CA THR A 117 -5.60 6.88 12.01
C THR A 117 -4.13 7.28 12.09
N THR A 118 -3.49 7.64 10.97
CA THR A 118 -2.07 7.99 10.93
C THR A 118 -1.72 9.16 11.86
N SER A 119 -0.54 9.07 12.47
CA SER A 119 0.01 10.07 13.39
C SER A 119 0.13 11.45 12.75
N ARG A 120 0.05 12.50 13.58
CA ARG A 120 0.30 13.90 13.16
C ARG A 120 1.74 14.17 12.72
N SER A 121 2.66 13.32 13.13
CA SER A 121 4.07 13.40 12.77
C SER A 121 4.43 12.67 11.47
N ASP A 122 3.45 12.04 10.81
CA ASP A 122 3.66 11.39 9.50
C ASP A 122 4.04 12.43 8.45
N SER A 123 5.22 12.26 7.85
CA SER A 123 5.74 13.22 6.86
C SER A 123 5.21 12.98 5.46
N ARG A 124 4.62 11.80 5.20
CA ARG A 124 4.09 11.38 3.90
C ARG A 124 2.58 11.23 3.90
N ARG A 125 1.89 12.23 4.45
CA ARG A 125 0.43 12.33 4.43
C ARG A 125 -0.14 12.47 3.03
N ASP A 126 0.65 12.98 2.09
CA ASP A 126 0.35 13.02 0.65
C ASP A 126 -0.04 11.64 0.11
N ILE A 127 0.64 10.58 0.57
CA ILE A 127 0.32 9.20 0.18
C ILE A 127 -1.07 8.82 0.72
N ILE A 128 -1.35 9.08 2.00
CA ILE A 128 -2.64 8.74 2.62
C ILE A 128 -3.79 9.50 1.94
N GLU A 129 -3.59 10.78 1.63
CA GLU A 129 -4.56 11.60 0.90
C GLU A 129 -4.81 11.04 -0.51
N GLY A 130 -3.75 10.69 -1.25
CA GLY A 130 -3.86 10.07 -2.58
C GLY A 130 -4.66 8.76 -2.57
N LEU A 131 -4.41 7.90 -1.58
CA LEU A 131 -5.14 6.64 -1.43
C LEU A 131 -6.65 6.88 -1.18
N ASN A 132 -7.01 7.86 -0.34
CA ASN A 132 -8.41 8.22 -0.10
C ASN A 132 -9.10 8.83 -1.34
N GLN A 133 -8.37 9.61 -2.15
CA GLN A 133 -8.91 10.17 -3.38
C GLN A 133 -9.27 9.08 -4.40
N ILE A 134 -8.47 8.01 -4.49
CA ILE A 134 -8.76 6.87 -5.35
C ILE A 134 -10.05 6.16 -4.94
N ASP A 135 -10.28 5.94 -3.63
CA ASP A 135 -11.54 5.35 -3.15
C ASP A 135 -12.74 6.23 -3.46
N THR A 136 -12.60 7.54 -3.22
CA THR A 136 -13.66 8.52 -3.53
C THR A 136 -13.97 8.52 -5.02
N GLY A 137 -12.96 8.59 -5.89
CA GLY A 137 -13.13 8.54 -7.35
C GLY A 137 -13.74 7.23 -7.84
N SER A 138 -13.33 6.09 -7.26
CA SER A 138 -13.88 4.76 -7.55
C SER A 138 -15.35 4.65 -7.13
N SER A 139 -15.68 5.10 -5.92
CA SER A 139 -17.05 5.22 -5.42
C SER A 139 -17.88 6.12 -6.33
N LEU A 140 -17.30 7.23 -6.81
CA LEU A 140 -18.01 8.17 -7.68
C LEU A 140 -18.42 7.56 -9.03
N VAL A 141 -17.54 6.75 -9.62
CA VAL A 141 -17.83 6.02 -10.87
C VAL A 141 -18.91 4.94 -10.64
N THR A 142 -18.91 4.30 -9.47
CA THR A 142 -19.83 3.20 -9.15
C THR A 142 -21.29 3.66 -8.95
N TRP A 143 -21.53 4.85 -8.38
CA TRP A 143 -22.90 5.42 -8.31
C TRP A 143 -23.37 5.96 -9.65
N ALA A 144 -22.49 6.49 -10.51
CA ALA A 144 -22.87 6.94 -11.83
C ALA A 144 -23.42 5.78 -12.69
N PHE A 145 -22.79 4.60 -12.64
CA PHE A 145 -23.30 3.40 -13.32
C PHE A 145 -24.55 2.79 -12.67
N SER A 146 -24.66 2.84 -11.34
CA SER A 146 -25.89 2.40 -10.65
C SER A 146 -27.08 3.33 -10.91
N SER A 147 -26.83 4.64 -11.04
CA SER A 147 -27.86 5.64 -11.38
C SER A 147 -28.27 5.56 -12.85
N LEU A 148 -27.36 5.19 -13.76
CA LEU A 148 -27.70 4.91 -15.16
C LEU A 148 -28.50 3.62 -15.36
N ARG A 149 -28.23 2.57 -14.55
CA ARG A 149 -29.04 1.33 -14.55
C ARG A 149 -30.44 1.52 -13.98
N GLY A 150 -30.66 2.50 -13.09
CA GLY A 150 -32.00 2.85 -12.59
C GLY A 150 -32.81 3.74 -13.54
N VAL A 151 -32.16 4.47 -14.46
CA VAL A 151 -32.83 5.37 -15.42
C VAL A 151 -33.17 4.67 -16.74
N PHE A 152 -32.38 3.67 -17.15
CA PHE A 152 -32.68 2.82 -18.30
C PHE A 152 -33.16 1.46 -17.84
N GLY A 153 -34.47 1.35 -17.54
CA GLY A 153 -35.12 0.07 -17.27
C GLY A 153 -35.01 -0.88 -18.46
N LEU A 154 -33.94 -1.64 -18.52
CA LEU A 154 -33.75 -2.76 -19.44
C LEU A 154 -33.64 -4.03 -18.59
N ASN A 155 -34.70 -4.83 -18.65
CA ASN A 155 -34.75 -6.21 -18.21
C ASN A 155 -33.96 -7.08 -19.21
#